data_AF-A0A497QGT2-F1
#
_entry.id   AF-A0A497QGT2-F1
#
_cell.length_a   1.000
_cell.length_b   1.000
_cell.length_c   1.000
_cell.angle_alpha   90.00
_cell.angle_beta   90.00
_cell.angle_gamma   90.00
#
_symmetry.space_group_name_H-M   'P 1'
#
loop_
_entity.id
_entity.type
_entity.pdbx_description
1 polymer ?
#
loop_
_entity_poly.entity_id
_entity_poly.type
_entity_poly.pdbx_seq_one_letter_code
_entity_poly.pdbx_strand_id
1 'polypeptide(L)'
;PPILLVYGGGKFGTIVFQKFHSTHRLLIIDNDRECAAAQLPIPKIIEKNLKVQTAQIMQTKDSCFILGDIETVVYLLDKISIDFLIPVAPIHIMKEILVSHFIQQFPSLLISEDVELALPSDLIPPELQIFSNSPQTLYLSYAKWEERCPDNCLGPTGYCRIHKRLKPISVTDLCNTAWPGPFTFIFESWQLSPGIGGIPISSIQKHFNRLKHAGTEIINSFSELNVSNRTIIIGTTCNCHGVVSAIKISNKKN
;
A
#
# COMPACT_ATOMS: atom_id res chain seq x y z
N PRO A 1 -8.27 22.18 3.31
CA PRO A 1 -8.54 20.92 4.04
C PRO A 1 -7.45 19.91 3.69
N PRO A 2 -7.06 19.01 4.60
CA PRO A 2 -6.16 17.91 4.27
C PRO A 2 -6.76 17.06 3.14
N ILE A 3 -5.89 16.48 2.31
CA ILE A 3 -6.25 15.68 1.14
C ILE A 3 -6.00 14.20 1.44
N LEU A 4 -7.07 13.41 1.31
CA LEU A 4 -7.02 11.95 1.40
C LEU A 4 -7.13 11.37 -0.01
N LEU A 5 -6.13 10.61 -0.42
CA LEU A 5 -6.18 9.81 -1.65
C LEU A 5 -6.73 8.44 -1.31
N VAL A 6 -7.84 8.03 -1.91
CA VAL A 6 -8.49 6.74 -1.68
C VAL A 6 -8.37 5.90 -2.94
N TYR A 7 -7.78 4.71 -2.85
CA TYR A 7 -7.73 3.78 -3.97
C TYR A 7 -8.68 2.61 -3.73
N GLY A 8 -9.72 2.55 -4.57
CA GLY A 8 -10.88 1.67 -4.44
C GLY A 8 -12.15 2.47 -4.10
N GLY A 9 -13.09 2.47 -5.02
CA GLY A 9 -14.41 3.10 -4.97
C GLY A 9 -15.54 2.14 -4.63
N GLY A 10 -15.25 0.89 -4.25
CA GLY A 10 -16.25 -0.06 -3.75
C GLY A 10 -16.84 0.34 -2.38
N LYS A 11 -17.39 -0.65 -1.66
CA LYS A 11 -18.02 -0.46 -0.33
C LYS A 11 -17.15 0.34 0.65
N PHE A 12 -15.85 0.03 0.73
CA PHE A 12 -14.97 0.70 1.68
C PHE A 12 -14.59 2.11 1.25
N GLY A 13 -14.49 2.39 -0.05
CA GLY A 13 -14.27 3.74 -0.57
C GLY A 13 -15.44 4.69 -0.23
N THR A 14 -16.68 4.21 -0.33
CA THR A 14 -17.86 4.99 0.06
C THR A 14 -17.95 5.21 1.57
N ILE A 15 -17.54 4.23 2.39
CA ILE A 15 -17.44 4.41 3.85
C ILE A 15 -16.44 5.51 4.21
N VAL A 16 -15.28 5.54 3.53
CA VAL A 16 -14.27 6.59 3.72
C VAL A 16 -14.86 7.96 3.36
N PHE A 17 -15.57 8.05 2.23
CA PHE A 17 -16.26 9.29 1.84
C PHE A 17 -17.27 9.75 2.90
N GLN A 18 -18.19 8.88 3.32
CA GLN A 18 -19.21 9.20 4.31
C GLN A 18 -18.60 9.76 5.61
N LYS A 19 -17.44 9.21 6.01
CA LYS A 19 -16.78 9.58 7.25
C LYS A 19 -15.97 10.88 7.17
N PHE A 20 -15.35 11.17 6.02
CA PHE A 20 -14.36 12.26 5.93
C PHE A 20 -14.77 13.43 5.03
N HIS A 21 -15.81 13.31 4.19
CA HIS A 21 -16.15 14.35 3.18
C HIS A 21 -16.45 15.75 3.75
N SER A 22 -16.84 15.85 5.02
CA SER A 22 -17.11 17.13 5.69
C SER A 22 -15.87 17.81 6.25
N THR A 23 -14.76 17.09 6.40
CA THR A 23 -13.53 17.58 7.06
C THR A 23 -12.30 17.52 6.15
N HIS A 24 -12.34 16.69 5.12
CA HIS A 24 -11.24 16.43 4.20
C HIS A 24 -11.71 16.58 2.77
N ARG A 25 -10.75 16.84 1.89
CA ARG A 25 -10.96 16.71 0.46
C ARG A 25 -10.54 15.31 0.04
N LEU A 26 -11.44 14.55 -0.58
CA LEU A 26 -11.18 13.18 -1.00
C LEU A 26 -10.96 13.09 -2.50
N LEU A 27 -9.89 12.42 -2.90
CA LEU A 27 -9.62 12.02 -4.27
C LEU A 27 -9.84 10.50 -4.33
N ILE A 28 -10.99 10.06 -4.82
CA ILE A 28 -11.35 8.64 -4.86
C ILE A 28 -11.05 8.11 -6.26
N ILE A 29 -10.12 7.17 -6.37
CA ILE A 29 -9.70 6.57 -7.62
C ILE A 29 -10.21 5.13 -7.69
N ASP A 30 -10.86 4.79 -8.79
CA ASP A 30 -11.21 3.42 -9.15
C ASP A 30 -11.19 3.27 -10.68
N ASN A 31 -10.91 2.07 -11.18
CA ASN A 31 -10.91 1.78 -12.62
C ASN A 31 -12.29 1.33 -13.12
N ASP A 32 -13.22 1.05 -12.21
CA ASP A 32 -14.62 0.76 -12.48
C ASP A 32 -15.48 2.03 -12.40
N ARG A 33 -15.97 2.47 -13.56
CA ARG A 33 -16.88 3.61 -13.69
C ARG A 33 -18.26 3.38 -13.06
N GLU A 34 -18.62 2.13 -12.77
CA GLU A 34 -19.90 1.75 -12.18
C GLU A 34 -19.78 1.45 -10.68
N CYS A 35 -18.58 1.59 -10.08
CA CYS A 35 -18.38 1.31 -8.66
C CYS A 35 -19.25 2.21 -7.75
N ALA A 36 -19.41 1.80 -6.50
CA ALA A 36 -20.28 2.49 -5.55
C ALA A 36 -19.94 3.97 -5.36
N ALA A 37 -18.65 4.34 -5.35
CA ALA A 37 -18.20 5.72 -5.24
C ALA A 37 -18.47 6.55 -6.49
N ALA A 38 -18.49 5.92 -7.67
CA ALA A 38 -18.86 6.60 -8.92
C ALA A 38 -20.34 7.03 -8.94
N GLN A 39 -21.19 6.44 -8.08
CA GLN A 39 -22.60 6.81 -7.93
C GLN A 39 -22.83 7.92 -6.88
N LEU A 40 -21.78 8.36 -6.17
CA LEU A 40 -21.91 9.46 -5.21
C LEU A 40 -22.19 10.80 -5.94
N PRO A 41 -22.91 11.74 -5.30
CA PRO A 41 -23.21 13.05 -5.86
C PRO A 41 -22.00 14.01 -5.75
N ILE A 42 -20.85 13.59 -6.32
CA ILE A 42 -19.60 14.36 -6.34
C ILE A 42 -19.11 14.53 -7.80
N PRO A 43 -18.30 15.56 -8.09
CA PRO A 43 -17.66 15.71 -9.38
C PRO A 43 -16.95 14.42 -9.84
N LYS A 44 -17.07 14.11 -11.14
CA LYS A 44 -16.48 12.93 -11.76
C LYS A 44 -15.46 13.38 -12.80
N ILE A 45 -14.24 12.87 -12.67
CA ILE A 45 -13.13 13.14 -13.58
C ILE A 45 -12.85 11.84 -14.33
N ILE A 46 -13.43 11.72 -15.52
CA ILE A 46 -13.37 10.51 -16.36
C ILE A 46 -12.30 10.58 -17.47
N GLU A 47 -11.59 11.70 -17.54
CA GLU A 47 -10.48 11.90 -18.47
C GLU A 47 -9.34 10.92 -18.16
N LYS A 48 -8.80 10.28 -19.20
CA LYS A 48 -7.70 9.30 -19.09
C LYS A 48 -6.33 9.94 -19.23
N ASN A 49 -6.24 11.12 -19.86
CA ASN A 49 -4.98 11.83 -19.96
C ASN A 49 -4.59 12.40 -18.58
N LEU A 50 -3.55 11.83 -17.96
CA LEU A 50 -3.10 12.18 -16.62
C LEU A 50 -2.83 13.68 -16.41
N LYS A 51 -2.32 14.39 -17.43
CA LYS A 51 -2.06 15.84 -17.33
C LYS A 51 -3.36 16.64 -17.26
N VAL A 52 -4.31 16.33 -18.14
CA VAL A 52 -5.62 16.99 -18.18
C VAL A 52 -6.41 16.64 -16.92
N GLN A 53 -6.42 15.36 -16.55
CA GLN A 53 -7.03 14.85 -15.33
C GLN A 53 -6.50 15.57 -14.09
N THR A 54 -5.18 15.73 -13.99
CA THR A 54 -4.55 16.46 -12.86
C THR A 54 -4.90 17.94 -12.86
N ALA A 55 -4.95 18.60 -14.02
CA ALA A 55 -5.40 19.99 -14.09
C ALA A 55 -6.85 20.14 -13.60
N GLN A 56 -7.75 19.22 -13.98
CA GLN A 56 -9.13 19.20 -13.51
C GLN A 56 -9.21 18.95 -11.99
N ILE A 57 -8.39 18.02 -11.46
CA ILE A 57 -8.29 17.79 -10.02
C ILE A 57 -7.84 19.07 -9.32
N MET A 58 -6.79 19.75 -9.79
CA MET A 58 -6.28 20.97 -9.15
C MET A 58 -7.29 22.13 -9.18
N GLN A 59 -8.14 22.20 -10.21
CA GLN A 59 -9.23 23.19 -10.30
C GLN A 59 -10.41 22.85 -9.37
N THR A 60 -10.66 21.56 -9.14
CA THR A 60 -11.73 21.10 -8.27
C THR A 60 -11.32 21.30 -6.81
N LYS A 61 -12.04 22.12 -6.05
CA LYS A 61 -11.76 22.30 -4.60
C LYS A 61 -12.45 21.26 -3.72
N ASP A 62 -13.47 20.60 -4.26
CA ASP A 62 -14.26 19.60 -3.58
C ASP A 62 -13.65 18.19 -3.71
N SER A 63 -14.26 17.24 -3.02
CA SER A 63 -13.99 15.82 -3.22
C SER A 63 -14.46 15.38 -4.60
N CYS A 64 -13.75 14.47 -5.25
CA CYS A 64 -14.12 13.96 -6.56
C CYS A 64 -13.84 12.47 -6.73
N PHE A 65 -14.62 11.86 -7.62
CA PHE A 65 -14.34 10.54 -8.18
C PHE A 65 -13.46 10.70 -9.42
N ILE A 66 -12.46 9.83 -9.55
CA ILE A 66 -11.48 9.85 -10.62
C ILE A 66 -11.47 8.44 -11.23
N LEU A 67 -11.79 8.34 -12.53
CA LEU A 67 -11.61 7.10 -13.27
C LEU A 67 -10.11 6.91 -13.54
N GLY A 68 -9.48 5.95 -12.86
CA GLY A 68 -8.04 5.78 -12.93
C GLY A 68 -7.56 4.49 -12.27
N ASP A 69 -6.27 4.25 -12.36
CA ASP A 69 -5.60 3.04 -11.90
C ASP A 69 -4.38 3.37 -11.03
N ILE A 70 -3.49 2.39 -10.84
CA ILE A 70 -2.27 2.56 -10.07
C ILE A 70 -1.34 3.62 -10.68
N GLU A 71 -1.28 3.74 -12.01
CA GLU A 71 -0.46 4.78 -12.65
C GLU A 71 -1.01 6.17 -12.33
N THR A 72 -2.34 6.30 -12.25
CA THR A 72 -3.00 7.54 -11.80
C THR A 72 -2.58 7.89 -10.38
N VAL A 73 -2.55 6.91 -9.47
CA VAL A 73 -2.07 7.12 -8.09
C VAL A 73 -0.62 7.60 -8.08
N VAL A 74 0.29 6.88 -8.75
CA VAL A 74 1.71 7.22 -8.81
C VAL A 74 1.90 8.64 -9.36
N TYR A 75 1.19 9.00 -10.42
CA TYR A 75 1.26 10.33 -11.02
C TYR A 75 0.83 11.42 -10.04
N LEU A 76 -0.27 11.22 -9.31
CA LEU A 76 -0.80 12.23 -8.40
C LEU A 76 0.07 12.43 -7.16
N LEU A 77 0.74 11.38 -6.66
CA LEU A 77 1.69 11.48 -5.56
C LEU A 77 2.84 12.46 -5.84
N ASP A 78 3.20 12.65 -7.11
CA ASP A 78 4.26 13.59 -7.54
C ASP A 78 3.75 15.00 -7.85
N LYS A 79 2.43 15.20 -7.98
CA LYS A 79 1.84 16.46 -8.48
C LYS A 79 1.00 17.19 -7.45
N ILE A 80 0.48 16.48 -6.46
CA ILE A 80 -0.46 17.02 -5.49
C ILE A 80 0.07 16.73 -4.09
N SER A 81 -0.01 17.74 -3.22
CA SER A 81 0.27 17.55 -1.80
C SER A 81 -0.88 16.76 -1.17
N ILE A 82 -0.62 15.50 -0.87
CA ILE A 82 -1.57 14.55 -0.29
C ILE A 82 -1.05 14.18 1.10
N ASP A 83 -1.94 14.06 2.08
CA ASP A 83 -1.56 13.74 3.46
C ASP A 83 -1.49 12.23 3.69
N PHE A 84 -2.49 11.49 3.22
CA PHE A 84 -2.59 10.05 3.37
C PHE A 84 -3.10 9.36 2.10
N LEU A 85 -2.60 8.15 1.87
CA LEU A 85 -3.18 7.16 0.97
C LEU A 85 -4.02 6.16 1.80
N ILE A 86 -5.27 5.93 1.41
CA ILE A 86 -6.17 4.96 2.04
C ILE A 86 -6.38 3.80 1.06
N PRO A 87 -5.69 2.67 1.25
CA PRO A 87 -5.77 1.52 0.35
C PRO A 87 -6.96 0.63 0.71
N VAL A 88 -8.05 0.69 -0.07
CA VAL A 88 -9.30 -0.05 0.23
C VAL A 88 -9.72 -1.07 -0.83
N ALA A 89 -9.00 -1.14 -1.96
CA ALA A 89 -9.18 -2.20 -2.96
C ALA A 89 -8.58 -3.53 -2.48
N PRO A 90 -9.12 -4.69 -2.91
CA PRO A 90 -8.70 -6.02 -2.46
C PRO A 90 -7.41 -6.52 -3.14
N ILE A 91 -6.40 -5.65 -3.23
CA ILE A 91 -5.07 -5.95 -3.78
C ILE A 91 -4.00 -5.38 -2.85
N HIS A 92 -2.75 -5.85 -2.95
CA HIS A 92 -1.65 -5.23 -2.21
C HIS A 92 -1.22 -3.91 -2.87
N ILE A 93 -1.98 -2.84 -2.64
CA ILE A 93 -1.84 -1.54 -3.33
C ILE A 93 -0.42 -0.98 -3.25
N MET A 94 0.26 -1.08 -2.11
CA MET A 94 1.64 -0.58 -2.00
C MET A 94 2.64 -1.38 -2.85
N LYS A 95 2.42 -2.69 -3.04
CA LYS A 95 3.22 -3.50 -3.98
C LYS A 95 3.05 -2.93 -5.39
N GLU A 96 1.81 -2.73 -5.83
CA GLU A 96 1.50 -2.24 -7.18
C GLU A 96 2.05 -0.82 -7.41
N ILE A 97 1.87 0.10 -6.46
CA ILE A 97 2.40 1.46 -6.53
C ILE A 97 3.93 1.45 -6.63
N LEU A 98 4.59 0.67 -5.77
CA LEU A 98 6.06 0.61 -5.75
C LEU A 98 6.59 0.01 -7.06
N VAL A 99 5.99 -1.09 -7.53
CA VAL A 99 6.34 -1.73 -8.82
C VAL A 99 6.15 -0.77 -9.98
N SER A 100 5.01 -0.10 -10.07
CA SER A 100 4.72 0.88 -11.13
C SER A 100 5.73 2.03 -11.11
N HIS A 101 5.98 2.62 -9.94
CA HIS A 101 6.97 3.68 -9.77
C HIS A 101 8.40 3.21 -10.13
N PHE A 102 8.76 1.98 -9.76
CA PHE A 102 10.08 1.41 -10.04
C PHE A 102 10.33 1.20 -11.53
N ILE A 103 9.37 0.59 -12.24
CA ILE A 103 9.49 0.34 -13.69
C ILE A 103 9.61 1.66 -14.46
N GLN A 104 8.86 2.70 -14.06
CA GLN A 104 8.95 4.02 -14.67
C GLN A 104 10.34 4.65 -14.52
N GLN A 105 11.03 4.40 -13.39
CA GLN A 105 12.38 4.91 -13.15
C GLN A 105 13.48 4.04 -13.77
N PHE A 106 13.28 2.72 -13.84
CA PHE A 106 14.29 1.75 -14.25
C PHE A 106 13.74 0.77 -15.31
N PRO A 107 13.41 1.25 -16.52
CA PRO A 107 12.76 0.44 -17.57
C PRO A 107 13.63 -0.70 -18.13
N SER A 108 14.92 -0.73 -17.79
CA SER A 108 15.85 -1.81 -18.16
C SER A 108 15.83 -2.99 -17.18
N LEU A 109 15.15 -2.87 -16.05
CA LEU A 109 15.01 -3.95 -15.07
C LEU A 109 13.75 -4.77 -15.35
N LEU A 110 13.83 -6.06 -15.10
CA LEU A 110 12.71 -6.98 -15.15
C LEU A 110 12.25 -7.29 -13.73
N ILE A 111 10.94 -7.47 -13.57
CA ILE A 111 10.31 -7.87 -12.31
C ILE A 111 9.66 -9.24 -12.54
N SER A 112 9.90 -10.17 -11.63
CA SER A 112 9.17 -11.44 -11.58
C SER A 112 8.63 -11.71 -10.17
N GLU A 113 7.57 -12.51 -10.10
CA GLU A 113 7.00 -12.99 -8.83
C GLU A 113 7.50 -14.41 -8.48
N ASP A 114 8.61 -14.85 -9.10
CA ASP A 114 9.25 -16.14 -8.85
C ASP A 114 10.16 -16.07 -7.61
N VAL A 115 9.51 -15.91 -6.46
CA VAL A 115 10.14 -15.85 -5.14
C VAL A 115 9.18 -16.36 -4.08
N GLU A 116 9.66 -17.23 -3.21
CA GLU A 116 8.92 -17.70 -2.04
C GLU A 116 9.22 -16.79 -0.84
N LEU A 117 8.16 -16.33 -0.18
CA LEU A 117 8.23 -15.49 1.00
C LEU A 117 7.88 -16.30 2.25
N ALA A 118 8.81 -16.34 3.20
CA ALA A 118 8.59 -16.96 4.50
C ALA A 118 9.00 -16.01 5.62
N LEU A 119 8.30 -16.13 6.75
CA LEU A 119 8.71 -15.52 8.02
C LEU A 119 9.64 -16.50 8.77
N PRO A 120 10.76 -16.03 9.37
CA PRO A 120 11.59 -16.86 10.24
C PRO A 120 10.77 -17.43 11.40
N SER A 121 10.82 -18.74 11.60
CA SER A 121 9.92 -19.44 12.52
C SER A 121 10.11 -19.06 13.99
N ASP A 122 11.32 -18.65 14.36
CA ASP A 122 11.71 -18.15 15.68
C ASP A 122 11.12 -16.77 16.01
N LEU A 123 10.68 -16.02 15.00
CA LEU A 123 10.07 -14.70 15.17
C LEU A 123 8.54 -14.74 15.23
N ILE A 124 7.90 -15.86 14.90
CA ILE A 124 6.43 -15.95 14.78
C ILE A 124 5.81 -16.09 16.18
N PRO A 125 5.04 -15.10 16.65
CA PRO A 125 4.29 -15.25 17.89
C PRO A 125 3.21 -16.34 17.75
N PRO A 126 2.97 -17.18 18.78
CA PRO A 126 1.93 -18.23 18.73
C PRO A 126 0.52 -17.69 18.40
N GLU A 127 0.25 -16.44 18.79
CA GLU A 127 -1.01 -15.75 18.56
C GLU A 127 -1.20 -15.25 17.13
N LEU A 128 -0.11 -15.12 16.35
CA LEU A 128 -0.15 -14.57 15.01
C LEU A 128 -0.61 -15.63 14.01
N GLN A 129 -1.64 -15.30 13.26
CA GLN A 129 -2.09 -16.09 12.12
C GLN A 129 -1.36 -15.64 10.86
N ILE A 130 -0.89 -16.60 10.09
CA ILE A 130 -0.23 -16.39 8.81
C ILE A 130 -1.01 -17.14 7.75
N PHE A 131 -1.42 -16.43 6.70
CA PHE A 131 -2.10 -17.00 5.55
C PHE A 131 -1.35 -16.63 4.28
N SER A 132 -1.46 -17.45 3.26
CA SER A 132 -0.89 -17.18 1.95
C SER A 132 -1.85 -17.69 0.89
N ASN A 133 -2.09 -16.86 -0.14
CA ASN A 133 -2.82 -17.26 -1.34
C ASN A 133 -1.87 -17.46 -2.54
N SER A 134 -0.59 -17.13 -2.38
CA SER A 134 0.46 -17.32 -3.38
C SER A 134 1.84 -17.33 -2.70
N PRO A 135 2.84 -18.08 -3.24
CA PRO A 135 4.16 -18.22 -2.62
C PRO A 135 4.86 -16.90 -2.29
N GLN A 136 4.56 -15.85 -3.03
CA GLN A 136 5.15 -14.53 -2.92
C GLN A 136 4.41 -13.58 -1.97
N THR A 137 3.24 -13.94 -1.43
CA THR A 137 2.45 -13.06 -0.54
C THR A 137 2.03 -13.75 0.76
N LEU A 138 2.28 -13.05 1.87
CA LEU A 138 1.85 -13.40 3.22
C LEU A 138 0.83 -12.38 3.74
N TYR A 139 -0.22 -12.88 4.36
CA TYR A 139 -1.17 -12.11 5.16
C TYR A 139 -0.97 -12.46 6.63
N LEU A 140 -0.81 -11.43 7.45
CA LEU A 140 -0.49 -11.53 8.87
C LEU A 140 -1.68 -10.97 9.65
N SER A 141 -2.14 -11.69 10.66
CA SER A 141 -3.31 -11.27 11.44
C SER A 141 -3.26 -11.78 12.86
N TYR A 142 -3.44 -10.89 13.84
CA TYR A 142 -3.74 -11.32 15.20
C TYR A 142 -5.20 -11.72 15.40
N ALA A 143 -6.09 -11.50 14.42
CA ALA A 143 -7.44 -12.05 14.42
C ALA A 143 -7.47 -13.39 13.68
N LYS A 144 -8.28 -14.33 14.18
CA LYS A 144 -8.56 -15.59 13.48
C LYS A 144 -9.44 -15.34 12.26
N TRP A 145 -9.45 -16.27 11.31
CA TRP A 145 -10.19 -16.14 10.05
C TRP A 145 -11.68 -15.79 10.22
N GLU A 146 -12.35 -16.36 11.22
CA GLU A 146 -13.77 -16.12 11.49
C GLU A 146 -14.03 -14.91 12.40
N GLU A 147 -12.97 -14.35 13.00
CA GLU A 147 -13.09 -13.21 13.92
C GLU A 147 -13.17 -11.91 13.12
N ARG A 148 -14.15 -11.06 13.46
CA ARG A 148 -14.27 -9.71 12.89
C ARG A 148 -14.04 -8.68 13.97
N CYS A 149 -13.13 -7.75 13.69
CA CYS A 149 -13.01 -6.54 14.48
C CYS A 149 -14.26 -5.68 14.29
N PRO A 150 -14.74 -4.98 15.33
CA PRO A 150 -15.77 -3.97 15.14
C PRO A 150 -15.25 -2.83 14.27
N ASP A 151 -16.16 -2.14 13.58
CA ASP A 151 -15.84 -0.98 12.74
C ASP A 151 -15.13 0.14 13.52
N ASN A 152 -15.13 0.11 14.86
CA ASN A 152 -14.42 1.05 15.73
C ASN A 152 -13.25 0.49 16.52
N CYS A 153 -12.67 -0.63 16.08
CA CYS A 153 -11.48 -1.20 16.69
C CYS A 153 -10.29 -0.22 16.62
N LEU A 154 -9.65 0.06 17.77
CA LEU A 154 -8.51 0.98 17.89
C LEU A 154 -7.14 0.35 17.57
N GLY A 155 -7.09 -0.95 17.27
CA GLY A 155 -5.84 -1.67 16.99
C GLY A 155 -4.72 -1.45 18.04
N PRO A 156 -4.94 -1.68 19.34
CA PRO A 156 -3.96 -1.35 20.39
C PRO A 156 -2.67 -2.18 20.28
N THR A 157 -1.59 -1.81 20.97
CA THR A 157 -0.41 -2.66 21.13
C THR A 157 -0.56 -3.57 22.36
N GLY A 158 0.24 -4.65 22.46
CA GLY A 158 0.33 -5.51 23.65
C GLY A 158 -0.83 -6.49 23.87
N TYR A 159 -2.09 -6.05 23.80
CA TYR A 159 -3.26 -6.89 24.05
C TYR A 159 -4.51 -6.45 23.29
N CYS A 160 -5.23 -7.40 22.68
CA CYS A 160 -6.51 -7.18 22.02
C CYS A 160 -7.66 -7.47 22.99
N ARG A 161 -8.41 -6.44 23.40
CA ARG A 161 -9.59 -6.61 24.29
C ARG A 161 -10.78 -7.28 23.61
N ILE A 162 -10.90 -7.16 22.28
CA ILE A 162 -12.01 -7.74 21.51
C ILE A 162 -11.86 -9.25 21.41
N HIS A 163 -10.65 -9.74 21.11
CA HIS A 163 -10.38 -11.18 20.90
C HIS A 163 -9.66 -11.82 22.08
N LYS A 164 -9.42 -11.05 23.15
CA LYS A 164 -8.75 -11.46 24.39
C LYS A 164 -7.39 -12.14 24.15
N ARG A 165 -6.55 -11.52 23.31
CA ARG A 165 -5.30 -12.12 22.80
C ARG A 165 -4.10 -11.21 23.02
N LEU A 166 -2.96 -11.81 23.37
CA LEU A 166 -1.68 -11.10 23.47
C LEU A 166 -1.18 -10.71 22.08
N LYS A 167 -0.50 -9.57 22.02
CA LYS A 167 0.16 -9.02 20.83
C LYS A 167 1.56 -8.57 21.25
N PRO A 168 2.47 -9.53 21.46
CA PRO A 168 3.79 -9.25 22.04
C PRO A 168 4.62 -8.30 21.17
N ILE A 169 4.33 -8.24 19.86
CA ILE A 169 4.96 -7.36 18.89
C ILE A 169 3.91 -6.82 17.92
N SER A 170 4.06 -5.60 17.41
CA SER A 170 3.20 -5.12 16.31
C SER A 170 3.53 -5.89 15.02
N VAL A 171 2.59 -6.01 14.07
CA VAL A 171 2.92 -6.65 12.79
C VAL A 171 3.97 -5.82 12.03
N THR A 172 3.94 -4.50 12.17
CA THR A 172 4.95 -3.59 11.61
C THR A 172 6.35 -3.88 12.15
N ASP A 173 6.51 -3.98 13.46
CA ASP A 173 7.81 -4.28 14.09
C ASP A 173 8.29 -5.68 13.72
N LEU A 174 7.38 -6.68 13.73
CA LEU A 174 7.70 -8.03 13.30
C LEU A 174 8.27 -8.05 11.87
N CYS A 175 7.62 -7.38 10.92
CA CYS A 175 8.08 -7.34 9.54
C CYS A 175 9.44 -6.63 9.40
N ASN A 176 9.67 -5.55 10.15
CA ASN A 176 10.96 -4.85 10.15
C ASN A 176 12.09 -5.73 10.73
N THR A 177 11.80 -6.52 11.77
CA THR A 177 12.75 -7.46 12.35
C THR A 177 13.00 -8.68 11.47
N ALA A 178 11.95 -9.20 10.82
CA ALA A 178 12.03 -10.42 10.01
C ALA A 178 12.77 -10.23 8.68
N TRP A 179 12.67 -9.05 8.08
CA TRP A 179 13.33 -8.74 6.80
C TRP A 179 14.19 -7.49 6.90
N PRO A 180 15.29 -7.53 7.67
CA PRO A 180 16.20 -6.40 7.76
C PRO A 180 16.94 -6.25 6.43
N GLY A 181 16.93 -5.07 5.83
CA GLY A 181 17.73 -4.83 4.64
C GLY A 181 17.36 -3.60 3.82
N PRO A 182 18.25 -3.20 2.89
CA PRO A 182 18.03 -2.05 2.04
C PRO A 182 16.87 -2.24 1.04
N PHE A 183 16.56 -3.50 0.70
CA PHE A 183 15.51 -3.91 -0.25
C PHE A 183 14.17 -4.25 0.43
N THR A 184 14.00 -3.88 1.70
CA THR A 184 12.74 -4.05 2.44
C THR A 184 12.03 -2.71 2.63
N PHE A 185 10.75 -2.66 2.26
CA PHE A 185 9.89 -1.48 2.30
C PHE A 185 8.61 -1.80 3.07
N ILE A 186 8.62 -1.56 4.38
CA ILE A 186 7.44 -1.72 5.25
C ILE A 186 6.74 -0.38 5.44
N PHE A 187 5.54 -0.28 4.89
CA PHE A 187 4.65 0.85 5.04
C PHE A 187 3.71 0.61 6.22
N GLU A 188 3.84 1.43 7.26
CA GLU A 188 2.91 1.41 8.38
C GLU A 188 1.64 2.19 8.02
N SER A 189 0.50 1.53 8.17
CA SER A 189 -0.84 2.09 8.04
C SER A 189 -1.30 2.58 9.40
N TRP A 190 -1.53 3.89 9.48
CA TRP A 190 -1.99 4.59 10.67
C TRP A 190 -3.50 4.58 10.73
N GLN A 191 -4.03 4.41 11.93
CA GLN A 191 -5.47 4.51 12.11
C GLN A 191 -5.93 5.96 12.02
N LEU A 192 -6.67 6.29 10.95
CA LEU A 192 -7.28 7.60 10.76
C LEU A 192 -8.64 7.70 11.44
N SER A 193 -9.32 6.56 11.55
CA SER A 193 -10.55 6.40 12.30
C SER A 193 -10.74 4.91 12.62
N PRO A 194 -11.55 4.54 13.63
CA PRO A 194 -12.39 3.36 13.59
C PRO A 194 -12.54 2.71 12.19
N GLY A 195 -11.87 1.57 11.98
CA GLY A 195 -12.02 0.74 10.77
C GLY A 195 -11.34 1.27 9.50
N ILE A 196 -10.67 2.42 9.56
CA ILE A 196 -10.01 3.04 8.40
C ILE A 196 -8.55 3.33 8.73
N GLY A 197 -7.66 2.63 8.05
CA GLY A 197 -6.23 2.88 8.07
C GLY A 197 -5.78 3.67 6.85
N GLY A 198 -4.74 4.49 6.98
CA GLY A 198 -4.12 5.20 5.89
C GLY A 198 -2.61 5.28 6.07
N ILE A 199 -1.87 5.31 4.98
CA ILE A 199 -0.42 5.38 4.94
C ILE A 199 -0.03 6.84 4.74
N PRO A 200 0.77 7.44 5.65
CA PRO A 200 1.25 8.80 5.47
C PRO A 200 2.06 8.93 4.16
N ILE A 201 1.78 9.94 3.35
CA ILE A 201 2.51 10.14 2.09
C ILE A 201 4.00 10.42 2.32
N SER A 202 4.35 11.06 3.44
CA SER A 202 5.75 11.25 3.86
C SER A 202 6.50 9.92 4.01
N SER A 203 5.83 8.88 4.50
CA SER A 203 6.37 7.52 4.57
C SER A 203 6.58 6.95 3.15
N ILE A 204 5.59 7.12 2.27
CA ILE A 204 5.69 6.68 0.87
C ILE A 204 6.87 7.33 0.15
N GLN A 205 7.00 8.65 0.24
CA GLN A 205 8.08 9.41 -0.38
C GLN A 205 9.46 9.00 0.15
N LYS A 206 9.59 8.73 1.46
CA LYS A 206 10.83 8.20 2.04
C LYS A 206 11.22 6.87 1.41
N HIS A 207 10.25 5.97 1.20
CA HIS A 207 10.50 4.68 0.57
C HIS A 207 10.80 4.80 -0.93
N PHE A 208 10.15 5.71 -1.66
CA PHE A 208 10.49 5.99 -3.06
C PHE A 208 11.94 6.47 -3.22
N ASN A 209 12.39 7.37 -2.35
CA ASN A 209 13.78 7.82 -2.37
C ASN A 209 14.76 6.67 -2.09
N ARG A 210 14.47 5.82 -1.09
CA ARG A 210 15.27 4.62 -0.81
C ARG A 210 15.29 3.66 -2.00
N LEU A 211 14.15 3.46 -2.65
CA LEU A 211 14.01 2.60 -3.81
C LEU A 211 14.83 3.10 -5.00
N LYS A 212 14.87 4.40 -5.23
CA LYS A 212 15.70 5.02 -6.26
C LYS A 212 17.19 4.74 -6.04
N HIS A 213 17.66 4.84 -4.80
CA HIS A 213 19.03 4.48 -4.44
C HIS A 213 19.29 2.98 -4.69
N ALA A 214 18.38 2.12 -4.23
CA ALA A 214 18.46 0.68 -4.41
C ALA A 214 18.49 0.27 -5.90
N GLY A 215 17.66 0.89 -6.75
CA GLY A 215 17.64 0.63 -8.19
C GLY A 215 18.93 1.05 -8.89
N THR A 216 19.52 2.17 -8.48
CA THR A 216 20.83 2.63 -9.00
C THR A 216 21.95 1.67 -8.59
N GLU A 217 21.96 1.23 -7.34
CA GLU A 217 22.91 0.22 -6.85
C GLU A 217 22.77 -1.10 -7.62
N ILE A 218 21.54 -1.56 -7.86
CA ILE A 218 21.26 -2.74 -8.67
C ILE A 218 21.89 -2.61 -10.05
N ILE A 219 21.62 -1.50 -10.77
CA ILE A 219 22.14 -1.25 -12.11
C ILE A 219 23.67 -1.24 -12.14
N ASN A 220 24.30 -0.56 -11.18
CA ASN A 220 25.76 -0.46 -11.10
C ASN A 220 26.41 -1.80 -10.71
N SER A 221 25.75 -2.61 -9.88
CA SER A 221 26.28 -3.91 -9.45
C SER A 221 26.25 -4.98 -10.56
N PHE A 222 25.36 -4.83 -11.55
CA PHE A 222 25.30 -5.76 -12.69
C PHE A 222 26.52 -5.69 -13.60
N SER A 223 27.29 -4.59 -13.60
CA SER A 223 28.53 -4.51 -14.39
C SER A 223 29.71 -5.23 -13.73
N GLU A 224 29.62 -5.58 -12.45
CA GLU A 224 30.82 -5.93 -11.69
C GLU A 224 30.98 -7.41 -11.38
N LEU A 225 29.95 -8.25 -11.19
CA LEU A 225 30.06 -9.72 -10.98
C LEU A 225 28.66 -10.34 -10.78
N ASN A 226 28.30 -11.41 -11.51
CA ASN A 226 27.34 -12.52 -11.26
C ASN A 226 26.09 -12.39 -10.34
N VAL A 227 25.70 -11.21 -9.85
CA VAL A 227 24.49 -11.02 -9.04
C VAL A 227 23.32 -10.89 -10.00
N SER A 228 22.75 -12.02 -10.40
CA SER A 228 21.72 -12.06 -11.44
C SER A 228 20.35 -11.55 -10.96
N ASN A 229 20.09 -11.53 -9.65
CA ASN A 229 18.77 -11.21 -9.11
C ASN A 229 18.82 -10.59 -7.70
N ARG A 230 17.87 -9.69 -7.39
CA ARG A 230 17.61 -9.18 -6.03
C ARG A 230 16.15 -9.39 -5.64
N THR A 231 15.89 -9.77 -4.40
CA THR A 231 14.53 -9.83 -3.85
C THR A 231 14.20 -8.51 -3.16
N ILE A 232 13.06 -7.92 -3.51
CA ILE A 232 12.45 -6.79 -2.79
C ILE A 232 11.28 -7.31 -1.97
N ILE A 233 11.23 -6.91 -0.70
CA ILE A 233 10.11 -7.18 0.21
C ILE A 233 9.32 -5.89 0.39
N ILE A 234 8.00 -5.98 0.23
CA ILE A 234 7.08 -4.86 0.32
C ILE A 234 6.00 -5.24 1.31
N GLY A 235 5.77 -4.46 2.36
CA GLY A 235 4.75 -4.74 3.36
C GLY A 235 3.85 -3.54 3.59
N THR A 236 2.54 -3.78 3.72
CA THR A 236 1.61 -2.80 4.29
C THR A 236 1.09 -3.38 5.60
N THR A 237 1.38 -2.73 6.72
CA THR A 237 1.19 -3.31 8.05
C THR A 237 0.57 -2.33 9.02
N CYS A 238 -0.02 -2.82 10.10
CA CYS A 238 -0.40 -2.02 11.27
C CYS A 238 -0.11 -2.82 12.54
N ASN A 239 -0.60 -2.37 13.69
CA ASN A 239 -0.45 -3.11 14.94
C ASN A 239 -1.02 -4.53 14.92
N CYS A 240 -2.07 -4.78 14.12
CA CYS A 240 -2.86 -6.01 14.18
C CYS A 240 -2.80 -6.88 12.93
N HIS A 241 -2.58 -6.28 11.77
CA HIS A 241 -2.67 -6.95 10.47
C HIS A 241 -1.54 -6.52 9.55
N GLY A 242 -1.25 -7.31 8.54
CA GLY A 242 -0.36 -6.91 7.47
C GLY A 242 -0.55 -7.76 6.23
N VAL A 243 -0.14 -7.21 5.10
CA VAL A 243 0.10 -7.95 3.86
C VAL A 243 1.53 -7.67 3.45
N VAL A 244 2.28 -8.71 3.11
CA VAL A 244 3.68 -8.63 2.69
C VAL A 244 3.82 -9.39 1.40
N SER A 245 4.43 -8.79 0.40
CA SER A 245 4.72 -9.41 -0.88
C SER A 245 6.22 -9.33 -1.18
N ALA A 246 6.72 -10.33 -1.88
CA ALA A 246 8.06 -10.37 -2.42
C ALA A 246 8.02 -10.28 -3.95
N ILE A 247 9.00 -9.58 -4.52
CA ILE A 247 9.25 -9.57 -5.96
C ILE A 247 10.75 -9.75 -6.20
N LYS A 248 11.10 -10.28 -7.36
CA LYS A 248 12.49 -10.47 -7.79
C LYS A 248 12.78 -9.51 -8.94
N ILE A 249 13.93 -8.84 -8.86
CA ILE A 249 14.42 -7.92 -9.87
C ILE A 249 15.64 -8.51 -10.54
N SER A 250 15.65 -8.48 -11.86
CA SER A 250 16.77 -8.90 -12.70
C SER A 250 17.05 -7.88 -13.79
N ASN A 251 18.22 -8.00 -14.45
CA ASN A 251 18.52 -7.19 -15.62
C ASN A 251 17.86 -7.80 -16.86
N LYS A 252 17.33 -6.96 -17.76
CA LYS A 252 16.79 -7.41 -19.05
C LYS A 252 17.84 -8.04 -19.97
N LYS A 253 19.13 -7.80 -19.70
CA LYS A 253 20.25 -8.47 -20.36
C LYS A 253 20.62 -9.75 -19.61
N ASN A 254 19.82 -10.81 -19.82
CA ASN A 254 20.19 -12.23 -19.75
C ASN A 254 19.03 -13.06 -20.29
#